data_AF-A0A846BYC1-F1
#
_entry.id   AF-A0A846BYC1-F1
#
_cell.length_a   1.000
_cell.length_b   1.000
_cell.length_c   1.000
_cell.angle_alpha   90.00
_cell.angle_beta   90.00
_cell.angle_gamma   90.00
#
_symmetry.space_group_name_H-M   'P 1'
#
loop_
_entity.id
_entity.type
_entity.pdbx_description
1 polymer ?
#
loop_
_entity_poly.entity_id
_entity_poly.type
_entity_poly.pdbx_seq_one_letter_code
_entity_poly.pdbx_strand_id
1 'polypeptide(L)'
;GDFLDLFGIIDFPFFVIFGVEFLARTWFISHRRVGVSWLDAMIWRWYDILLLLPFWRWLRIIPVTIRLDQAKLLNSSRIQKLARQGFVVKIAGDMTEVVAILLINQVQGAIRQGELTKWLMQKEVRPYIDLNDTDEIAALTNIAVKTTVYQILPKIKPDLEALLQHNLDRAINQSPAYQQLSRLPGLEELQNQLTKRISQEVLQSLYDGLNLAIEEDPVGEKLFQQLLENLKEVFGNEMQDKPTVTEIESLLVDLLEEVKVNYVESLELGYNDEDFEELLDQKRAIRQVVEQ
;
A
#
# COMPACT_ATOMS: atom_id res chain seq x y z
N GLY A 1 50.11 16.14 -51.08
CA GLY A 1 49.96 14.69 -51.24
C GLY A 1 48.50 14.39 -51.03
N ASP A 2 47.75 14.31 -52.13
CA ASP A 2 46.33 13.97 -52.06
C ASP A 2 46.21 12.48 -51.79
N PHE A 3 45.74 12.14 -50.59
CA PHE A 3 45.28 10.79 -50.29
C PHE A 3 43.97 10.61 -51.06
N LEU A 4 44.04 9.92 -52.20
CA LEU A 4 42.86 9.39 -52.88
C LEU A 4 42.12 8.49 -51.89
N ASP A 5 41.00 8.98 -51.37
CA ASP A 5 40.16 8.28 -50.40
C ASP A 5 39.35 7.17 -51.11
N LEU A 6 40.06 6.11 -51.51
CA LEU A 6 39.49 4.89 -52.10
C LEU A 6 38.78 4.00 -51.07
N PHE A 7 38.74 4.41 -49.79
CA PHE A 7 38.11 3.62 -48.72
C PHE A 7 36.61 3.44 -48.94
N GLY A 8 35.92 4.42 -49.55
CA GLY A 8 34.49 4.31 -49.86
C GLY A 8 34.15 3.20 -50.87
N ILE A 9 35.04 2.96 -51.84
CA ILE A 9 34.84 1.92 -52.87
C ILE A 9 35.07 0.52 -52.29
N ILE A 10 35.98 0.41 -51.31
CA ILE A 10 36.28 -0.87 -50.64
C ILE A 10 35.19 -1.25 -49.62
N ASP A 11 34.56 -0.29 -48.93
CA ASP A 11 33.51 -0.57 -47.92
C ASP A 11 32.12 -0.83 -48.56
N PHE A 12 31.90 -0.37 -49.81
CA PHE A 12 30.66 -0.58 -50.56
C PHE A 12 30.24 -2.05 -50.75
N PRO A 13 31.10 -2.99 -51.20
CA PRO A 13 30.72 -4.39 -51.34
C PRO A 13 30.34 -5.02 -49.99
N PHE A 14 31.01 -4.64 -48.89
CA PHE A 14 30.65 -5.13 -47.56
C PHE A 14 29.29 -4.61 -47.10
N PHE A 15 28.99 -3.34 -47.36
CA PHE A 15 27.67 -2.77 -47.08
C PHE A 15 26.56 -3.51 -47.85
N VAL A 16 26.77 -3.83 -49.13
CA VAL A 16 25.81 -4.59 -49.94
C VAL A 16 25.62 -6.01 -49.38
N ILE A 17 26.71 -6.71 -49.05
CA ILE A 17 26.63 -8.07 -48.50
C ILE A 17 25.87 -8.07 -47.16
N PHE A 18 26.19 -7.16 -46.24
CA PHE A 18 25.52 -7.07 -44.94
C PHE A 18 24.06 -6.61 -45.07
N GLY A 19 23.77 -5.70 -46.01
CA GLY A 19 22.41 -5.25 -46.30
C GLY A 19 21.54 -6.39 -46.82
N VAL A 20 22.04 -7.18 -47.76
CA VAL A 20 21.34 -8.35 -48.30
C VAL A 20 21.17 -9.44 -47.24
N GLU A 21 22.21 -9.72 -46.44
CA GLU A 21 22.13 -10.68 -45.33
C GLU A 21 21.06 -10.24 -44.31
N PHE A 22 21.02 -8.96 -43.97
CA PHE A 22 20.06 -8.40 -43.02
C PHE A 22 18.63 -8.53 -43.53
N LEU A 23 18.37 -8.13 -44.78
CA LEU A 23 17.04 -8.20 -45.41
C LEU A 23 16.56 -9.64 -45.58
N ALA A 24 17.41 -10.55 -46.06
CA ALA A 24 17.05 -11.96 -46.22
C ALA A 24 16.69 -12.59 -44.87
N ARG A 25 17.43 -12.26 -43.82
CA ARG A 25 17.24 -12.83 -42.48
C ARG A 25 16.03 -12.25 -41.76
N THR A 26 15.77 -10.94 -41.85
CA THR A 26 14.55 -10.33 -41.30
C THR A 26 13.30 -10.82 -42.04
N TRP A 27 13.38 -11.00 -43.36
CA TRP A 27 12.32 -11.58 -44.16
C TRP A 27 12.04 -13.04 -43.78
N PHE A 28 13.07 -13.88 -43.63
CA PHE A 28 12.92 -15.28 -43.21
C PHE A 28 12.32 -15.42 -41.80
N ILE A 29 12.69 -14.54 -40.86
CA ILE A 29 12.13 -14.52 -39.49
C ILE A 29 10.66 -14.11 -39.53
N SER A 30 10.32 -13.08 -40.29
CA SER A 30 8.95 -12.62 -40.47
C SER A 30 8.06 -13.70 -41.09
N HIS A 31 8.60 -14.52 -41.99
CA HIS A 31 7.84 -15.60 -42.61
C HIS A 31 7.68 -16.86 -41.73
N ARG A 32 8.60 -17.09 -40.79
CA ARG A 32 8.62 -18.31 -39.96
C ARG A 32 7.92 -18.16 -38.60
N ARG A 33 7.64 -16.92 -38.15
CA ARG A 33 6.94 -16.64 -36.90
C ARG A 33 5.60 -15.96 -37.18
N VAL A 34 4.51 -16.66 -36.89
CA VAL A 34 3.14 -16.14 -36.98
C VAL A 34 2.99 -14.99 -35.96
N GLY A 35 2.71 -13.78 -36.44
CA GLY A 35 2.42 -12.61 -35.60
C GLY A 35 3.51 -11.54 -35.49
N VAL A 36 4.64 -11.64 -36.21
CA VAL A 36 5.70 -10.62 -36.18
C VAL A 36 5.70 -9.84 -37.51
N SER A 37 5.42 -8.53 -37.45
CA SER A 37 5.54 -7.68 -38.64
C SER A 37 7.00 -7.57 -39.07
N TRP A 38 7.26 -7.38 -40.36
CA TRP A 38 8.64 -7.29 -40.86
C TRP A 38 9.43 -6.13 -40.23
N LEU A 39 8.74 -5.04 -39.88
CA LEU A 39 9.32 -3.92 -39.13
C LEU A 39 9.65 -4.31 -37.68
N ASP A 40 8.79 -5.08 -37.01
CA ASP A 40 9.10 -5.60 -35.67
C ASP A 40 10.31 -6.54 -35.71
N ALA A 41 10.43 -7.37 -36.74
CA ALA A 41 11.60 -8.21 -36.95
C ALA A 41 12.88 -7.40 -37.19
N MET A 42 12.76 -6.23 -37.81
CA MET A 42 13.86 -5.29 -38.04
C MET A 42 14.28 -4.58 -36.74
N ILE A 43 13.31 -4.12 -35.94
CA ILE A 43 13.51 -3.46 -34.65
C ILE A 43 14.09 -4.44 -33.61
N TRP A 44 13.62 -5.69 -33.60
CA TRP A 44 14.16 -6.74 -32.73
C TRP A 44 15.65 -7.04 -33.02
N ARG A 45 16.12 -6.70 -34.22
CA ARG A 45 17.50 -6.83 -34.68
C ARG A 45 18.16 -5.48 -34.95
N TRP A 46 17.81 -4.47 -34.16
CA TRP A 46 18.37 -3.11 -34.25
C TRP A 46 19.91 -3.08 -34.29
N TYR A 47 20.59 -4.02 -33.60
CA TYR A 47 22.05 -4.09 -33.56
C TYR A 47 22.68 -4.38 -34.92
N ASP A 48 22.00 -5.10 -35.82
CA ASP A 48 22.50 -5.38 -37.16
C ASP A 48 22.41 -4.14 -38.07
N ILE A 49 21.54 -3.17 -37.75
CA ILE A 49 21.48 -1.88 -38.47
C ILE A 49 22.78 -1.09 -38.27
N LEU A 50 23.45 -1.26 -37.13
CA LEU A 50 24.75 -0.62 -36.85
C LEU A 50 25.86 -1.14 -37.79
N LEU A 51 25.73 -2.35 -38.35
CA LEU A 51 26.64 -2.86 -39.37
C LEU A 51 26.53 -2.11 -40.69
N LEU A 52 25.34 -1.56 -40.97
CA LEU A 52 25.03 -0.86 -42.22
C LEU A 52 25.49 0.60 -42.21
N LEU A 53 25.94 1.16 -41.08
CA LEU A 53 26.39 2.55 -41.04
C LEU A 53 27.79 2.70 -41.68
N PRO A 54 27.95 3.57 -42.70
CA PRO A 54 29.25 3.80 -43.34
C PRO A 54 30.13 4.79 -42.56
N PHE A 55 29.54 5.70 -41.78
CA PHE A 55 30.27 6.78 -41.09
C PHE A 55 30.77 6.42 -39.68
N TRP A 56 30.08 5.52 -38.96
CA TRP A 56 30.42 5.12 -37.59
C TRP A 56 30.88 3.66 -37.53
N ARG A 57 32.01 3.38 -38.19
CA ARG A 57 32.58 2.03 -38.35
C ARG A 57 32.94 1.37 -37.01
N TRP A 58 33.26 2.14 -35.95
CA TRP A 58 33.53 1.61 -34.61
C TRP A 58 32.29 0.99 -33.96
N LEU A 59 31.10 1.44 -34.33
CA LEU A 59 29.82 0.91 -33.84
C LEU A 59 29.58 -0.54 -34.31
N ARG A 60 30.32 -1.00 -35.34
CA ARG A 60 30.32 -2.40 -35.81
C ARG A 60 30.90 -3.38 -34.78
N ILE A 61 31.65 -2.91 -33.78
CA ILE A 61 32.18 -3.76 -32.71
C ILE A 61 31.03 -4.39 -31.90
N ILE A 62 29.94 -3.66 -31.70
CA ILE A 62 28.76 -4.12 -30.93
C ILE A 62 28.12 -5.36 -31.58
N PRO A 63 27.64 -5.33 -32.83
CA PRO A 63 27.06 -6.49 -33.49
C PRO A 63 28.06 -7.63 -33.69
N VAL A 64 29.34 -7.33 -33.95
CA VAL A 64 30.38 -8.37 -34.08
C VAL A 64 30.59 -9.12 -32.77
N THR A 65 30.62 -8.40 -31.64
CA THR A 65 30.78 -9.01 -30.30
C THR A 65 29.57 -9.88 -29.95
N ILE A 66 28.36 -9.41 -30.27
CA ILE A 66 27.12 -10.17 -30.07
C ILE A 66 27.08 -11.42 -30.96
N ARG A 67 27.51 -11.32 -32.24
CA ARG A 67 27.59 -12.47 -33.14
C ARG A 67 28.64 -13.49 -32.69
N LEU A 68 29.78 -13.04 -32.14
CA LEU A 68 30.78 -13.94 -31.55
C LEU A 68 30.25 -14.67 -30.31
N ASP A 69 29.44 -13.99 -29.50
CA ASP A 69 28.75 -14.61 -28.35
C ASP A 69 27.70 -15.64 -28.81
N GLN A 70 26.85 -15.28 -29.78
CA GLN A 70 25.85 -16.20 -30.36
C GLN A 70 26.48 -17.43 -31.03
N ALA A 71 27.67 -17.28 -31.61
CA ALA A 71 28.46 -18.38 -32.17
C ALA A 71 29.14 -19.25 -31.09
N LYS A 72 28.96 -18.96 -29.79
CA LYS A 72 29.60 -19.61 -28.64
C LYS A 72 31.13 -19.59 -28.69
N LEU A 73 31.73 -18.68 -29.47
CA LEU A 73 33.18 -18.52 -29.59
C LEU A 73 33.75 -17.71 -28.42
N LEU A 74 32.91 -16.91 -27.77
CA LEU A 74 33.18 -16.24 -26.50
C LEU A 74 32.16 -16.69 -25.47
N ASN A 75 32.60 -17.15 -24.30
CA ASN A 75 31.72 -17.60 -23.22
C ASN A 75 31.19 -16.37 -22.45
N SER A 76 30.20 -15.67 -23.00
CA SER A 76 29.74 -14.36 -22.51
C SER A 76 28.68 -14.43 -21.39
N SER A 77 28.70 -15.51 -20.60
CA SER A 77 27.89 -15.62 -19.37
C SER A 77 28.15 -14.46 -18.39
N ARG A 78 29.32 -13.82 -18.47
CA ARG A 78 29.66 -12.63 -17.67
C ARG A 78 29.07 -11.33 -18.21
N ILE A 79 29.01 -11.12 -19.53
CA ILE A 79 28.51 -9.86 -20.10
C ILE A 79 26.97 -9.82 -20.04
N GLN A 80 26.30 -10.96 -20.21
CA GLN A 80 24.84 -11.03 -20.01
C GLN A 80 24.46 -10.78 -18.55
N LYS A 81 25.27 -11.26 -17.58
CA LYS A 81 25.13 -10.90 -16.16
C LYS A 81 25.39 -9.43 -15.91
N LEU A 82 26.43 -8.84 -16.51
CA LEU A 82 26.77 -7.42 -16.36
C LEU A 82 25.79 -6.48 -17.07
N ALA A 83 25.12 -6.90 -18.15
CA ALA A 83 24.07 -6.10 -18.79
C ALA A 83 22.77 -6.15 -17.99
N ARG A 84 22.46 -7.29 -17.36
CA ARG A 84 21.33 -7.42 -16.43
C ARG A 84 21.59 -6.72 -15.09
N GLN A 85 22.80 -6.80 -14.54
CA GLN A 85 23.18 -6.11 -13.31
C GLN A 85 23.46 -4.62 -13.52
N GLY A 86 24.14 -4.22 -14.59
CA GLY A 86 24.55 -2.84 -14.83
C GLY A 86 23.41 -1.88 -15.18
N PHE A 87 22.26 -2.40 -15.62
CA PHE A 87 21.04 -1.60 -15.86
C PHE A 87 20.10 -1.59 -14.63
N VAL A 88 20.28 -2.49 -13.67
CA VAL A 88 19.38 -2.64 -12.51
C VAL A 88 20.00 -2.06 -11.23
N VAL A 89 21.31 -2.15 -11.03
CA VAL A 89 21.96 -1.75 -9.76
C VAL A 89 21.91 -0.24 -9.47
N LYS A 90 21.76 0.61 -10.50
CA LYS A 90 21.58 2.07 -10.31
C LYS A 90 20.12 2.53 -10.39
N ILE A 91 19.22 1.59 -10.68
CA ILE A 91 17.81 1.86 -10.88
C ILE A 91 17.00 1.29 -9.71
N ALA A 92 17.40 0.17 -9.09
CA ALA A 92 16.64 -0.50 -8.04
C ALA A 92 16.56 0.26 -6.70
N GLY A 93 17.65 0.93 -6.29
CA GLY A 93 17.65 1.79 -5.09
C GLY A 93 16.67 2.95 -5.23
N ASP A 94 16.86 3.79 -6.25
CA ASP A 94 16.00 4.93 -6.56
C ASP A 94 14.56 4.50 -6.92
N MET A 95 14.36 3.33 -7.54
CA MET A 95 13.02 2.86 -7.92
C MET A 95 12.18 2.45 -6.71
N THR A 96 12.74 1.83 -5.68
CA THR A 96 11.95 1.39 -4.53
C THR A 96 11.40 2.60 -3.77
N GLU A 97 12.22 3.63 -3.61
CA GLU A 97 11.81 4.93 -3.07
C GLU A 97 10.70 5.57 -3.92
N VAL A 98 10.91 5.65 -5.25
CA VAL A 98 9.92 6.22 -6.18
C VAL A 98 8.60 5.42 -6.17
N VAL A 99 8.67 4.09 -6.06
CA VAL A 99 7.48 3.22 -5.99
C VAL A 99 6.72 3.45 -4.68
N ALA A 100 7.41 3.54 -3.54
CA ALA A 100 6.75 3.83 -2.27
C ALA A 100 6.10 5.23 -2.27
N ILE A 101 6.81 6.25 -2.77
CA ILE A 101 6.25 7.60 -2.96
C ILE A 101 5.03 7.56 -3.88
N LEU A 102 5.09 6.80 -4.98
CA LEU A 102 3.96 6.64 -5.91
C LEU A 102 2.75 6.00 -5.24
N LEU A 103 2.96 4.93 -4.45
CA LEU A 103 1.89 4.27 -3.70
C LEU A 103 1.27 5.23 -2.68
N ILE A 104 2.09 5.95 -1.91
CA ILE A 104 1.58 6.92 -0.93
C ILE A 104 0.82 8.05 -1.64
N ASN A 105 1.32 8.57 -2.76
CA ASN A 105 0.62 9.56 -3.56
C ASN A 105 -0.72 9.05 -4.10
N GLN A 106 -0.79 7.76 -4.46
CA GLN A 106 -2.03 7.13 -4.90
C GLN A 106 -3.05 7.05 -3.77
N VAL A 107 -2.61 6.70 -2.56
CA VAL A 107 -3.46 6.71 -1.35
C VAL A 107 -3.90 8.14 -1.02
N GLN A 108 -2.99 9.12 -1.00
CA GLN A 108 -3.33 10.54 -0.81
C GLN A 108 -4.35 11.02 -1.86
N GLY A 109 -4.19 10.59 -3.11
CA GLY A 109 -5.13 10.89 -4.21
C GLY A 109 -6.52 10.32 -3.98
N ALA A 110 -6.64 9.08 -3.50
CA ALA A 110 -7.91 8.45 -3.15
C ALA A 110 -8.60 9.17 -1.99
N ILE A 111 -7.84 9.53 -0.94
CA ILE A 111 -8.32 10.27 0.21
C ILE A 111 -8.86 11.65 -0.22
N ARG A 112 -8.09 12.42 -1.00
CA ARG A 112 -8.51 13.74 -1.51
C ARG A 112 -9.74 13.70 -2.44
N GLN A 113 -10.03 12.56 -3.05
CA GLN A 113 -11.19 12.35 -3.93
C GLN A 113 -12.44 11.90 -3.16
N GLY A 114 -12.38 11.89 -1.83
CA GLY A 114 -13.46 11.43 -0.97
C GLY A 114 -13.74 9.94 -1.13
N GLU A 115 -12.75 9.13 -1.55
CA GLU A 115 -12.97 7.69 -1.68
C GLU A 115 -13.17 7.00 -0.34
N LEU A 116 -12.59 7.53 0.75
CA LEU A 116 -12.86 7.07 2.12
C LEU A 116 -14.34 7.21 2.47
N THR A 117 -14.88 8.39 2.19
CA THR A 117 -16.28 8.76 2.38
C THR A 117 -17.19 7.83 1.57
N LYS A 118 -16.84 7.57 0.30
CA LYS A 118 -17.56 6.62 -0.57
C LYS A 118 -17.47 5.16 -0.10
N TRP A 119 -16.34 4.74 0.48
CA TRP A 119 -16.15 3.40 1.02
C TRP A 119 -16.97 3.19 2.30
N LEU A 120 -16.97 4.17 3.22
CA LEU A 120 -17.78 4.15 4.44
C LEU A 120 -19.29 4.16 4.13
N MET A 121 -19.69 4.80 3.03
CA MET A 121 -21.08 4.94 2.60
C MET A 121 -21.58 3.83 1.67
N GLN A 122 -20.72 2.86 1.31
CA GLN A 122 -21.12 1.81 0.37
C GLN A 122 -22.20 0.90 0.99
N LYS A 123 -23.45 1.25 0.70
CA LYS A 123 -24.54 0.31 0.44
C LYS A 123 -24.22 -0.39 -0.90
N GLU A 124 -23.58 -1.55 -0.83
CA GLU A 124 -23.71 -2.66 -1.80
C GLU A 124 -23.83 -2.31 -3.30
N VAL A 125 -22.88 -1.60 -3.92
CA VAL A 125 -22.81 -1.58 -5.41
C VAL A 125 -21.37 -1.43 -5.92
N ARG A 126 -20.46 -2.25 -5.43
CA ARG A 126 -19.30 -2.66 -6.24
C ARG A 126 -19.20 -4.18 -6.11
N PRO A 127 -18.86 -4.90 -7.19
CA PRO A 127 -18.44 -6.29 -7.06
C PRO A 127 -17.15 -6.25 -6.24
N TYR A 128 -17.28 -6.36 -4.93
CA TYR A 128 -16.17 -6.74 -4.09
C TYR A 128 -15.68 -8.07 -4.68
N ILE A 129 -14.39 -8.15 -5.01
CA ILE A 129 -13.81 -9.42 -5.45
C ILE A 129 -13.77 -10.25 -4.19
N ASP A 130 -14.86 -10.97 -3.98
CA ASP A 130 -15.02 -11.87 -2.86
C ASP A 130 -14.16 -13.10 -3.13
N LEU A 131 -12.97 -13.10 -2.55
CA LEU A 131 -12.00 -14.18 -2.75
C LEU A 131 -12.41 -15.43 -1.95
N ASN A 132 -13.39 -15.34 -1.03
CA ASN A 132 -13.81 -16.42 -0.14
C ASN A 132 -15.23 -16.19 0.44
N ASP A 133 -16.00 -17.23 0.80
CA ASP A 133 -17.40 -17.10 1.30
C ASP A 133 -17.53 -16.49 2.73
N THR A 134 -16.62 -15.64 3.19
CA THR A 134 -16.62 -15.06 4.55
C THR A 134 -16.71 -13.55 4.49
N ASP A 135 -17.67 -12.95 5.20
CA ASP A 135 -17.70 -11.50 5.42
C ASP A 135 -16.56 -11.12 6.40
N GLU A 136 -15.40 -10.70 5.87
CA GLU A 136 -14.26 -10.30 6.69
C GLU A 136 -14.57 -9.07 7.56
N ILE A 137 -15.47 -8.20 7.11
CA ILE A 137 -15.84 -6.99 7.87
C ILE A 137 -16.62 -7.39 9.13
N ALA A 138 -17.58 -8.31 9.00
CA ALA A 138 -18.30 -8.85 10.14
C ALA A 138 -17.35 -9.60 11.11
N ALA A 139 -16.40 -10.38 10.57
CA ALA A 139 -15.41 -11.11 11.37
C ALA A 139 -14.49 -10.14 12.15
N LEU A 140 -13.95 -9.12 11.49
CA LEU A 140 -13.11 -8.09 12.12
C LEU A 140 -13.87 -7.28 13.17
N THR A 141 -15.14 -6.96 12.91
CA THR A 141 -16.02 -6.27 13.87
C THR A 141 -16.21 -7.12 15.12
N ASN A 142 -16.47 -8.41 14.97
CA ASN A 142 -16.60 -9.33 16.10
C ASN A 142 -15.30 -9.42 16.91
N ILE A 143 -14.14 -9.53 16.25
CA ILE A 143 -12.83 -9.52 16.91
C ILE A 143 -12.61 -8.19 17.67
N ALA A 144 -12.94 -7.05 17.05
CA ALA A 144 -12.78 -5.73 17.67
C ALA A 144 -13.69 -5.55 18.90
N VAL A 145 -14.95 -5.98 18.82
CA VAL A 145 -15.90 -5.95 19.93
C VAL A 145 -15.41 -6.82 21.09
N LYS A 146 -15.06 -8.08 20.81
CA LYS A 146 -14.53 -9.00 21.83
C LYS A 146 -13.25 -8.45 22.46
N THR A 147 -12.32 -7.95 21.64
CA THR A 147 -11.08 -7.35 22.15
C THR A 147 -11.37 -6.16 23.06
N THR A 148 -12.32 -5.30 22.66
CA THR A 148 -12.71 -4.14 23.45
C THR A 148 -13.30 -4.54 24.80
N VAL A 149 -14.26 -5.46 24.80
CA VAL A 149 -14.97 -5.87 26.03
C VAL A 149 -14.09 -6.69 26.96
N TYR A 150 -13.33 -7.67 26.44
CA TYR A 150 -12.54 -8.58 27.27
C TYR A 150 -11.14 -8.09 27.61
N GLN A 151 -10.52 -7.26 26.75
CA GLN A 151 -9.11 -6.90 26.91
C GLN A 151 -8.90 -5.41 27.19
N ILE A 152 -9.69 -4.51 26.58
CA ILE A 152 -9.50 -3.07 26.72
C ILE A 152 -10.28 -2.54 27.93
N LEU A 153 -11.58 -2.82 28.01
CA LEU A 153 -12.48 -2.31 29.03
C LEU A 153 -12.01 -2.61 30.47
N PRO A 154 -11.50 -3.82 30.79
CA PRO A 154 -10.97 -4.10 32.13
C PRO A 154 -9.71 -3.30 32.45
N LYS A 155 -8.88 -3.00 31.45
CA LYS A 155 -7.63 -2.24 31.63
C LYS A 155 -7.89 -0.75 31.86
N ILE A 156 -8.90 -0.18 31.20
CA ILE A 156 -9.28 1.23 31.36
C ILE A 156 -10.29 1.46 32.49
N LYS A 157 -10.92 0.40 33.02
CA LYS A 157 -11.85 0.46 34.16
C LYS A 157 -11.36 1.34 35.32
N PRO A 158 -10.12 1.19 35.85
CA PRO A 158 -9.66 2.06 36.94
C PRO A 158 -9.64 3.55 36.58
N ASP A 159 -9.33 3.88 35.32
CA ASP A 159 -9.35 5.28 34.85
C ASP A 159 -10.79 5.80 34.73
N LEU A 160 -11.72 4.96 34.28
CA LEU A 160 -13.15 5.28 34.26
C LEU A 160 -13.72 5.48 35.68
N GLU A 161 -13.30 4.65 36.64
CA GLU A 161 -13.66 4.80 38.05
C GLU A 161 -13.18 6.13 38.61
N ALA A 162 -11.93 6.52 38.30
CA ALA A 162 -11.36 7.79 38.71
C ALA A 162 -12.10 8.99 38.09
N LEU A 163 -12.45 8.91 36.81
CA LEU A 163 -13.23 9.96 36.13
C LEU A 163 -14.64 10.09 36.70
N LEU A 164 -15.32 8.97 36.93
CA LEU A 164 -16.67 8.96 37.51
C LEU A 164 -16.64 9.49 38.95
N GLN A 165 -15.64 9.08 39.73
CA GLN A 165 -15.42 9.59 41.08
C GLN A 165 -15.20 11.11 41.05
N HIS A 166 -14.31 11.61 40.19
CA HIS A 166 -14.06 13.05 40.07
C HIS A 166 -15.33 13.85 39.72
N ASN A 167 -16.15 13.35 38.81
CA ASN A 167 -17.39 14.01 38.40
C ASN A 167 -18.45 13.99 39.51
N LEU A 168 -18.58 12.87 40.22
CA LEU A 168 -19.49 12.77 41.37
C LEU A 168 -19.03 13.68 42.53
N ASP A 169 -17.74 13.70 42.84
CA ASP A 169 -17.17 14.61 43.85
C ASP A 169 -17.45 16.07 43.49
N ARG A 170 -17.23 16.45 42.22
CA ARG A 170 -17.56 17.79 41.73
C ARG A 170 -19.05 18.10 41.87
N ALA A 171 -19.93 17.19 41.45
CA ALA A 171 -21.37 17.38 41.50
C ALA A 171 -21.88 17.55 42.95
N ILE A 172 -21.36 16.74 43.88
CA ILE A 172 -21.70 16.84 45.31
C ILE A 172 -21.19 18.15 45.90
N ASN A 173 -19.93 18.53 45.63
CA ASN A 173 -19.29 19.76 46.13
C ASN A 173 -19.95 21.04 45.60
N GLN A 174 -20.55 20.99 44.41
CA GLN A 174 -21.27 22.12 43.84
C GLN A 174 -22.68 22.30 44.43
N SER A 175 -23.19 21.34 45.20
CA SER A 175 -24.53 21.46 45.78
C SER A 175 -24.56 22.41 46.99
N PRO A 176 -25.54 23.35 47.07
CA PRO A 176 -25.64 24.29 48.19
C PRO A 176 -25.86 23.61 49.55
N ALA A 177 -26.51 22.45 49.55
CA ALA A 177 -26.74 21.63 50.73
C ALA A 177 -25.43 21.07 51.28
N TYR A 178 -24.49 20.71 50.40
CA TYR A 178 -23.21 20.14 50.80
C TYR A 178 -22.28 21.19 51.40
N GLN A 179 -22.21 22.39 50.80
CA GLN A 179 -21.38 23.50 51.31
C GLN A 179 -21.69 23.90 52.77
N GLN A 180 -22.94 23.68 53.22
CA GLN A 180 -23.34 23.92 54.61
C GLN A 180 -22.87 22.80 55.55
N LEU A 181 -22.82 21.56 55.04
CA LEU A 181 -22.44 20.36 55.78
C LEU A 181 -20.91 20.14 55.83
N SER A 182 -20.14 20.62 54.84
CA SER A 182 -18.66 20.50 54.77
C SER A 182 -17.93 21.15 55.96
N ARG A 183 -18.63 21.91 56.81
CA ARG A 183 -18.09 22.51 58.04
C ARG A 183 -17.96 21.51 59.20
N LEU A 184 -18.49 20.29 59.05
CA LEU A 184 -18.40 19.25 60.05
C LEU A 184 -17.13 18.41 59.85
N PRO A 185 -16.28 18.26 60.88
CA PRO A 185 -15.07 17.45 60.79
C PRO A 185 -15.42 15.97 60.51
N GLY A 186 -14.72 15.34 59.56
CA GLY A 186 -14.89 13.94 59.18
C GLY A 186 -15.90 13.67 58.05
N LEU A 187 -16.60 14.69 57.55
CA LEU A 187 -17.57 14.52 56.46
C LEU A 187 -16.90 14.29 55.08
N GLU A 188 -15.74 14.90 54.84
CA GLU A 188 -14.98 14.75 53.59
C GLU A 188 -14.54 13.28 53.35
N GLU A 189 -14.11 12.60 54.41
CA GLU A 189 -13.69 11.19 54.33
C GLU A 189 -14.88 10.28 53.99
N LEU A 190 -16.05 10.54 54.58
CA LEU A 190 -17.28 9.80 54.28
C LEU A 190 -17.74 10.03 52.84
N GLN A 191 -17.65 11.26 52.33
CA GLN A 191 -17.95 11.57 50.94
C GLN A 191 -17.04 10.78 50.01
N ASN A 192 -15.72 10.88 50.19
CA ASN A 192 -14.76 10.23 49.31
C ASN A 192 -14.99 8.71 49.24
N GLN A 193 -15.33 8.09 50.37
CA GLN A 193 -15.67 6.67 50.43
C GLN A 193 -17.00 6.35 49.72
N LEU A 194 -18.03 7.18 49.87
CA LEU A 194 -19.31 7.01 49.20
C LEU A 194 -19.18 7.19 47.68
N THR A 195 -18.51 8.25 47.24
CA THR A 195 -18.27 8.52 45.81
C THR A 195 -17.52 7.37 45.17
N LYS A 196 -16.44 6.89 45.83
CA LYS A 196 -15.65 5.75 45.36
C LYS A 196 -16.48 4.46 45.27
N ARG A 197 -17.32 4.19 46.27
CA ARG A 197 -18.15 2.98 46.27
C ARG A 197 -19.21 3.01 45.18
N ILE A 198 -19.86 4.16 44.99
CA ILE A 198 -20.87 4.34 43.94
C ILE A 198 -20.22 4.21 42.56
N SER A 199 -19.05 4.84 42.35
CA SER A 199 -18.37 4.73 41.05
C SER A 199 -17.98 3.29 40.73
N GLN A 200 -17.46 2.55 41.71
CA GLN A 200 -17.11 1.14 41.59
C GLN A 200 -18.31 0.25 41.31
N GLU A 201 -19.40 0.37 42.09
CA GLU A 201 -20.59 -0.47 41.94
C GLU A 201 -21.30 -0.20 40.60
N VAL A 202 -21.39 1.06 40.17
CA VAL A 202 -21.99 1.42 38.88
C VAL A 202 -21.17 0.87 37.72
N LEU A 203 -19.86 1.08 37.71
CA LEU A 203 -19.00 0.59 36.62
C LEU A 203 -18.90 -0.92 36.58
N GLN A 204 -18.88 -1.58 37.75
CA GLN A 204 -18.93 -3.04 37.83
C GLN A 204 -20.24 -3.58 37.25
N SER A 205 -21.39 -3.00 37.63
CA SER A 205 -22.69 -3.43 37.12
C SER A 205 -22.82 -3.23 35.60
N LEU A 206 -22.26 -2.13 35.07
CA LEU A 206 -22.21 -1.88 33.63
C LEU A 206 -21.31 -2.90 32.90
N TYR A 207 -20.16 -3.22 33.49
CA TYR A 207 -19.24 -4.22 32.94
C TYR A 207 -19.89 -5.61 32.90
N ASP A 208 -20.51 -6.03 34.01
CA ASP A 208 -21.18 -7.32 34.10
C ASP A 208 -22.36 -7.40 33.13
N GLY A 209 -23.13 -6.32 32.98
CA GLY A 209 -24.21 -6.23 32.00
C GLY A 209 -23.73 -6.32 30.55
N LEU A 210 -22.59 -5.71 30.22
CA LEU A 210 -21.99 -5.79 28.89
C LEU A 210 -21.47 -7.20 28.57
N ASN A 211 -20.81 -7.85 29.53
CA ASN A 211 -20.36 -9.24 29.37
C ASN A 211 -21.55 -10.18 29.14
N LEU A 212 -22.60 -10.06 29.95
CA LEU A 212 -23.81 -10.89 29.81
C LEU A 212 -24.51 -10.69 28.46
N ALA A 213 -24.56 -9.46 27.95
CA ALA A 213 -25.15 -9.16 26.65
C ALA A 213 -24.37 -9.76 25.46
N ILE A 214 -23.09 -10.10 25.64
CA ILE A 214 -22.21 -10.64 24.61
C ILE A 214 -22.06 -12.16 24.71
N GLU A 215 -22.09 -12.71 25.93
CA GLU A 215 -21.72 -14.12 26.16
C GLU A 215 -22.91 -15.09 26.18
N GLU A 216 -24.10 -14.69 26.67
CA GLU A 216 -25.14 -15.70 27.00
C GLU A 216 -26.60 -15.24 26.89
N ASP A 217 -26.88 -14.05 26.35
CA ASP A 217 -28.26 -13.55 26.18
C ASP A 217 -28.63 -13.31 24.70
N PRO A 218 -29.52 -14.14 24.09
CA PRO A 218 -29.98 -13.92 22.72
C PRO A 218 -30.74 -12.58 22.54
N VAL A 219 -31.30 -12.01 23.61
CA VAL A 219 -31.91 -10.68 23.56
C VAL A 219 -30.82 -9.59 23.57
N GLY A 220 -29.83 -9.72 24.44
CA GLY A 220 -28.64 -8.86 24.51
C GLY A 220 -27.88 -8.80 23.18
N GLU A 221 -27.62 -9.94 22.56
CA GLU A 221 -26.94 -10.01 21.26
C GLU A 221 -27.72 -9.25 20.18
N LYS A 222 -29.04 -9.41 20.13
CA LYS A 222 -29.91 -8.71 19.18
C LYS A 222 -29.91 -7.19 19.40
N LEU A 223 -30.00 -6.74 20.65
CA LEU A 223 -29.94 -5.31 20.99
C LEU A 223 -28.59 -4.71 20.62
N PHE A 224 -27.50 -5.46 20.81
CA PHE A 224 -26.16 -5.05 20.45
C PHE A 224 -25.99 -4.94 18.93
N GLN A 225 -26.47 -5.93 18.17
CA GLN A 225 -26.49 -5.87 16.70
C GLN A 225 -27.29 -4.66 16.19
N GLN A 226 -28.48 -4.41 16.73
CA GLN A 226 -29.28 -3.25 16.38
C GLN A 226 -28.58 -1.92 16.71
N LEU A 227 -27.85 -1.85 17.83
CA LEU A 227 -27.06 -0.67 18.18
C LEU A 227 -25.92 -0.45 17.18
N LEU A 228 -25.23 -1.51 16.74
CA LEU A 228 -24.19 -1.42 15.72
C LEU A 228 -24.74 -0.96 14.37
N GLU A 229 -25.87 -1.52 13.94
CA GLU A 229 -26.54 -1.12 12.70
C GLU A 229 -26.95 0.35 12.73
N ASN A 230 -27.60 0.79 13.82
CA ASN A 230 -28.01 2.18 13.98
C ASN A 230 -26.80 3.12 14.07
N LEU A 231 -25.72 2.72 14.77
CA LEU A 231 -24.48 3.51 14.82
C LEU A 231 -23.87 3.66 13.43
N LYS A 232 -23.80 2.58 12.64
CA LYS A 232 -23.30 2.61 11.27
C LYS A 232 -24.14 3.55 10.41
N GLU A 233 -25.46 3.49 10.52
CA GLU A 233 -26.37 4.36 9.77
C GLU A 233 -26.21 5.83 10.17
N VAL A 234 -26.25 6.14 11.48
CA VAL A 234 -26.12 7.52 11.98
C VAL A 234 -24.75 8.09 11.63
N PHE A 235 -23.67 7.31 11.80
CA PHE A 235 -22.32 7.74 11.45
C PHE A 235 -22.17 7.97 9.95
N GLY A 236 -22.66 7.05 9.12
CA GLY A 236 -22.62 7.19 7.66
C GLY A 236 -23.42 8.38 7.15
N ASN A 237 -24.54 8.72 7.80
CA ASN A 237 -25.34 9.90 7.46
C ASN A 237 -24.71 11.20 7.95
N GLU A 238 -24.13 11.21 9.15
CA GLU A 238 -23.50 12.40 9.74
C GLU A 238 -22.19 12.77 9.02
N MET A 239 -21.49 11.79 8.44
CA MET A 239 -20.25 11.97 7.69
C MET A 239 -20.48 12.35 6.21
N GLN A 240 -21.72 12.46 5.72
CA GLN A 240 -22.01 12.71 4.29
C GLN A 240 -21.62 14.09 3.77
N ASP A 241 -21.64 15.14 4.62
CA ASP A 241 -21.50 16.52 4.13
C ASP A 241 -20.82 17.45 5.15
N LYS A 242 -20.02 16.90 6.07
CA LYS A 242 -19.43 17.70 7.15
C LYS A 242 -17.99 18.14 6.89
N PRO A 243 -17.64 19.39 7.25
CA PRO A 243 -16.27 19.88 7.18
C PRO A 243 -15.28 19.04 8.00
N THR A 244 -15.78 18.32 9.02
CA THR A 244 -14.99 17.38 9.83
C THR A 244 -14.38 16.24 9.02
N VAL A 245 -15.09 15.72 8.01
CA VAL A 245 -14.53 14.66 7.15
C VAL A 245 -13.40 15.20 6.29
N THR A 246 -13.60 16.39 5.72
CA THR A 246 -12.55 17.09 4.97
C THR A 246 -11.33 17.40 5.84
N GLU A 247 -11.54 17.74 7.11
CA GLU A 247 -10.45 17.94 8.09
C GLU A 247 -9.69 16.63 8.36
N ILE A 248 -10.40 15.50 8.56
CA ILE A 248 -9.79 14.18 8.71
C ILE A 248 -9.01 13.79 7.45
N GLU A 249 -9.58 13.98 6.26
CA GLU A 249 -8.92 13.71 4.98
C GLU A 249 -7.64 14.55 4.84
N SER A 250 -7.66 15.82 5.26
CA SER A 250 -6.47 16.69 5.27
C SER A 250 -5.40 16.16 6.22
N LEU A 251 -5.77 15.82 7.46
CA LEU A 251 -4.82 15.29 8.45
C LEU A 251 -4.22 13.96 8.03
N LEU A 252 -4.99 13.09 7.39
CA LEU A 252 -4.48 11.82 6.84
C LEU A 252 -3.51 12.07 5.68
N VAL A 253 -3.79 13.05 4.83
CA VAL A 253 -2.88 13.45 3.75
C VAL A 253 -1.57 13.99 4.34
N ASP A 254 -1.64 14.82 5.38
CA ASP A 254 -0.47 15.38 6.07
C ASP A 254 0.35 14.28 6.75
N LEU A 255 -0.30 13.33 7.44
CA LEU A 255 0.35 12.16 8.03
C LEU A 255 1.08 11.32 6.98
N LEU A 256 0.45 11.10 5.82
CA LEU A 256 1.09 10.38 4.71
C LEU A 256 2.28 11.15 4.13
N GLU A 257 2.30 12.47 4.22
CA GLU A 257 3.46 13.29 3.87
C GLU A 257 4.62 13.04 4.83
N GLU A 258 4.34 13.00 6.14
CA GLU A 258 5.33 12.67 7.16
C GLU A 258 5.92 11.26 6.95
N VAL A 259 5.07 10.28 6.61
CA VAL A 259 5.52 8.91 6.29
C VAL A 259 6.44 8.91 5.07
N LYS A 260 6.15 9.69 4.01
CA LYS A 260 7.04 9.80 2.84
C LYS A 260 8.42 10.31 3.25
N VAL A 261 8.47 11.40 4.01
CA VAL A 261 9.74 11.99 4.46
C VAL A 261 10.55 11.00 5.27
N ASN A 262 9.92 10.33 6.26
CA ASN A 262 10.60 9.34 7.11
C ASN A 262 11.04 8.09 6.34
N TYR A 263 10.28 7.67 5.33
CA TYR A 263 10.61 6.50 4.52
C TYR A 263 11.82 6.76 3.61
N VAL A 264 11.87 7.93 2.96
CA VAL A 264 13.02 8.36 2.16
C VAL A 264 14.30 8.37 2.99
N GLU A 265 14.24 8.92 4.21
CA GLU A 265 15.38 8.91 5.14
C GLU A 265 15.82 7.49 5.55
N SER A 266 14.86 6.55 5.68
CA SER A 266 15.15 5.16 6.05
C SER A 266 15.79 4.32 4.93
N LEU A 267 15.45 4.59 3.66
CA LEU A 267 15.97 3.82 2.52
C LEU A 267 17.39 4.22 2.11
N GLU A 268 17.80 5.46 2.35
CA GLU A 268 19.20 5.90 2.19
C GLU A 268 20.17 5.03 3.02
N LEU A 269 19.67 4.33 4.05
CA LEU A 269 20.44 3.54 5.01
C LEU A 269 20.44 2.02 4.74
N GLY A 270 19.72 1.51 3.73
CA GLY A 270 19.88 0.10 3.32
C GLY A 270 18.69 -0.49 2.58
N TYR A 271 18.89 -0.87 1.32
CA TYR A 271 17.98 -1.76 0.59
C TYR A 271 18.75 -2.70 -0.35
N ASN A 272 18.29 -3.94 -0.49
CA ASN A 272 18.89 -5.01 -1.30
C ASN A 272 17.96 -5.42 -2.45
N ASP A 273 18.53 -5.78 -3.61
CA ASP A 273 17.84 -6.07 -4.88
C ASP A 273 16.85 -7.27 -4.87
N GLU A 274 16.88 -8.13 -3.84
CA GLU A 274 16.08 -9.37 -3.79
C GLU A 274 14.58 -9.13 -3.60
N ASP A 275 14.19 -8.07 -2.90
CA ASP A 275 12.79 -7.77 -2.57
C ASP A 275 11.96 -7.37 -3.81
N PHE A 276 12.60 -6.80 -4.83
CA PHE A 276 11.90 -6.34 -6.04
C PHE A 276 11.46 -7.50 -6.94
N GLU A 277 12.27 -8.57 -7.05
CA GLU A 277 11.89 -9.75 -7.83
C GLU A 277 10.70 -10.47 -7.18
N GLU A 278 10.67 -10.56 -5.85
CA GLU A 278 9.55 -11.15 -5.11
C GLU A 278 8.23 -10.39 -5.36
N LEU A 279 8.26 -9.06 -5.34
CA LEU A 279 7.09 -8.22 -5.62
C LEU A 279 6.54 -8.41 -7.05
N LEU A 280 7.42 -8.61 -8.03
CA LEU A 280 6.99 -8.89 -9.41
C LEU A 280 6.31 -10.26 -9.55
N ASP A 281 6.77 -11.25 -8.80
CA ASP A 281 6.16 -12.58 -8.79
C ASP A 281 4.81 -12.57 -8.05
N GLN A 282 4.71 -11.86 -6.93
CA GLN A 282 3.43 -11.67 -6.22
C GLN A 282 2.39 -10.97 -7.11
N LYS A 283 2.78 -9.92 -7.85
CA LYS A 283 1.89 -9.25 -8.81
C LYS A 283 1.35 -10.20 -9.89
N ARG A 284 2.19 -11.10 -10.40
CA ARG A 284 1.78 -12.10 -11.40
C ARG A 284 0.77 -13.09 -10.81
N ALA A 285 0.98 -13.53 -9.57
CA ALA A 285 0.07 -14.42 -8.87
C ALA A 285 -1.31 -13.78 -8.66
N ILE A 286 -1.37 -12.54 -8.17
CA ILE A 286 -2.64 -11.81 -7.95
C ILE A 286 -3.43 -11.67 -9.27
N ARG A 287 -2.76 -11.34 -10.37
CA ARG A 287 -3.43 -11.19 -11.67
C ARG A 287 -4.08 -12.48 -12.17
N GLN A 288 -3.47 -13.63 -11.87
CA GLN A 288 -4.04 -14.93 -12.22
C GLN A 288 -5.30 -15.26 -11.40
N VAL A 289 -5.40 -14.78 -10.17
CA VAL A 289 -6.58 -14.95 -9.32
C VAL A 289 -7.74 -14.07 -9.79
N VAL A 290 -7.45 -12.86 -10.28
CA VAL A 290 -8.49 -11.91 -10.78
C VAL A 290 -9.01 -12.27 -12.18
N GLU A 291 -8.26 -13.04 -12.97
CA GLU A 291 -8.65 -13.48 -14.33
C GLU A 291 -9.40 -14.84 -14.35
N GLN A 292 -9.64 -15.48 -13.19
CA GLN A 292 -10.44 -16.69 -13.03
C GLN A 292 -11.87 -16.36 -12.57
#